data_AF-A0A7C3NGR8-F1
#
_entry.id   AF-A0A7C3NGR8-F1
#
_cell.length_a   1.000
_cell.length_b   1.000
_cell.length_c   1.000
_cell.angle_alpha   90.00
_cell.angle_beta   90.00
_cell.angle_gamma   90.00
#
_symmetry.space_group_name_H-M   'P 1'
#
loop_
_entity.id
_entity.type
_entity.pdbx_description
1 polymer ?
#
loop_
_entity_poly.entity_id
_entity_poly.type
_entity_poly.pdbx_seq_one_letter_code
_entity_poly.pdbx_strand_id
1 'polypeptide(L)' 'MKIGIIGGGIRGITLGYFLSKQGARVEIFMESR' A
#
# COMPACT_ATOMS: atom_id res chain seq x y z
N MET A 1 -8.37 -10.18 0.76
CA MET A 1 -8.37 -9.30 -0.44
C MET A 1 -6.92 -8.95 -0.80
N LYS A 2 -6.55 -8.88 -2.09
CA LYS A 2 -5.21 -8.44 -2.54
C LYS A 2 -5.31 -7.02 -3.11
N ILE A 3 -4.44 -6.11 -2.70
CA ILE A 3 -4.51 -4.69 -3.05
C ILE A 3 -3.12 -4.20 -3.49
N GLY A 4 -3.05 -3.59 -4.67
CA GLY A 4 -1.86 -2.87 -5.13
C GLY A 4 -2.01 -1.36 -4.89
N ILE A 5 -0.99 -0.72 -4.32
CA ILE A 5 -0.92 0.73 -4.12
C ILE A 5 0.19 1.29 -5.00
N ILE A 6 -0.12 2.24 -5.89
CA ILE A 6 0.87 2.93 -6.72
C ILE A 6 1.22 4.26 -6.06
N GLY A 7 2.50 4.42 -5.70
CA GLY A 7 3.04 5.60 -5.02
C GLY A 7 3.25 5.38 -3.51
N GLY A 8 4.52 5.35 -3.09
CA GLY A 8 4.91 5.13 -1.68
C GLY A 8 5.09 6.40 -0.86
N GLY A 9 4.37 7.48 -1.17
CA GLY A 9 4.32 8.66 -0.32
C GLY A 9 3.61 8.37 1.02
N ILE A 10 3.66 9.32 1.96
CA ILE A 10 3.09 9.14 3.32
C ILE A 10 1.65 8.60 3.32
N ARG A 11 0.82 9.04 2.37
CA ARG A 11 -0.56 8.55 2.21
C ARG A 11 -0.61 7.09 1.77
N GLY A 12 0.22 6.68 0.80
CA GLY A 12 0.25 5.31 0.31
C GLY A 12 0.70 4.31 1.37
N ILE A 13 1.72 4.68 2.15
CA ILE A 13 2.21 3.86 3.28
C ILE A 13 1.14 3.77 4.38
N THR A 14 0.56 4.90 4.77
CA THR A 14 -0.48 4.95 5.83
C THR A 14 -1.70 4.12 5.44
N LEU A 15 -2.15 4.23 4.19
CA LEU A 15 -3.25 3.43 3.65
C LEU A 15 -2.91 1.94 3.67
N GLY A 16 -1.71 1.56 3.21
CA GLY A 16 -1.25 0.18 3.22
C GLY A 16 -1.21 -0.42 4.63
N TYR A 17 -0.76 0.37 5.62
CA TYR A 17 -0.78 -0.03 7.03
C TYR A 17 -2.19 -0.36 7.51
N PHE A 18 -3.16 0.55 7.35
CA PHE A 18 -4.53 0.31 7.81
C PHE A 18 -5.22 -0.85 7.10
N LEU A 19 -4.99 -0.99 5.78
CA LEU A 19 -5.53 -2.12 5.01
C LEU A 19 -4.92 -3.46 5.45
N SER A 20 -3.61 -3.48 5.74
CA SER A 20 -2.94 -4.69 6.25
C SER A 20 -3.48 -5.10 7.63
N LYS A 21 -3.79 -4.13 8.50
CA LYS A 21 -4.40 -4.39 9.82
C LYS A 21 -5.80 -4.99 9.73
N GLN A 22 -6.49 -4.81 8.60
CA GLN A 22 -7.79 -5.43 8.31
C GLN A 22 -7.66 -6.80 7.60
N GLY A 23 -6.44 -7.34 7.49
CA GLY A 23 -6.20 -8.64 6.86
C GLY A 23 -6.08 -8.59 5.32
N ALA A 24 -5.97 -7.41 4.72
CA ALA A 24 -5.65 -7.30 3.30
C ALA A 24 -4.17 -7.61 3.06
N ARG A 25 -3.88 -8.33 1.96
CA ARG A 25 -2.51 -8.50 1.47
C ARG A 25 -2.21 -7.33 0.54
N VAL A 26 -1.36 -6.42 1.01
CA VAL A 26 -1.03 -5.17 0.32
C VAL A 26 0.35 -5.26 -0.32
N GLU A 27 0.48 -4.76 -1.54
CA GLU A 27 1.74 -4.59 -2.23
C GLU A 27 1.86 -3.13 -2.69
N ILE A 28 2.97 -2.47 -2.38
CA ILE A 28 3.19 -1.05 -2.69
C ILE A 28 4.24 -0.97 -3.80
N PHE A 29 3.84 -0.36 -4.91
CA PHE A 29 4.69 -0.09 -6.07
C PHE A 29 5.14 1.36 -6.03
N MET A 30 6.45 1.58 -6.08
CA MET A 30 7.04 2.92 -6.22
C MET A 30 7.46 3.13 -7.67
N GLU A 31 7.37 4.37 -8.15
CA GLU A 31 7.98 4.70 -9.43
C GLU A 31 9.50 4.68 -9.27
N SER A 32 10.18 3.87 -10.07
CA SER A 32 11.63 3.89 -10.21
C SER A 32 11.96 4.79 -11.41
N ARG A 33 12.18 6.08 -11.14
CA ARG A 33 12.81 6.99 -12.10
C ARG A 33 14.25 7.24 -11.70
#